data_AF-A0A0F9RVP4-F1
#
_entry.id   AF-A0A0F9RVP4-F1
#
_cell.length_a   1.000
_cell.length_b   1.000
_cell.length_c   1.000
_cell.angle_alpha   90.00
_cell.angle_beta   90.00
_cell.angle_gamma   90.00
#
_symmetry.space_group_name_H-M   'P 1'
#
loop_
_entity.id
_entity.type
_entity.pdbx_description
1 polymer ?
#
loop_
_entity_poly.entity_id
_entity_poly.type
_entity_poly.pdbx_seq_one_letter_code
_entity_poly.pdbx_strand_id
1 'polypeptide(L)'
;MEKFDLNIENILEDWEIYHGIRELISNALDEQILTNTNKIKIFLDEESQWHIRDYGRGIMINHFTQNENDEKLDNPNTIGKFGIGLKDALATFDRNKIRVILRSKYGDFTAKKYEKKGFPGIKTLHAEKNPPTKPKMIGTDSILENVSHEDIEEAKSLFLQFSNQKLIESTEYGKVYEKKSISNIYINGVKVAEEEDFLFSYNITSLTAKIDKALNRERTNVGRSAYRDRVKRILLSCKGEPIATALINDLQNFESGTLHDELKWIDVQEHAVRILNSQKEVIFLTPSELQNSPNVIDDAKSRGLEIVTLSDSLRAKLHNKYDIAGKKIRDLNQFVKEDIESFEFKFVEIGKLTSSEKKVFNLQEKVYKIIGGKPNSILEIRISETMRKDPSTFREAIGLWDETSGSIIIKRDQLGNIEKFGGTLLHEIAHSVSGVSDVNRDFENELTRLLGVLCRGALKMI
;
A
#
# COMPACT_ATOMS: atom_id res chain seq x y z
N MET A 1 56.68 -7.03 -17.07
CA MET A 1 55.47 -6.32 -17.53
C MET A 1 54.62 -7.32 -18.28
N GLU A 2 53.49 -7.69 -17.71
CA GLU A 2 52.57 -8.70 -18.26
C GLU A 2 51.44 -7.94 -18.98
N LYS A 3 51.16 -8.30 -20.24
CA LYS A 3 50.13 -7.64 -21.07
C LYS A 3 49.03 -8.63 -21.37
N PHE A 4 47.80 -8.27 -21.05
CA PHE A 4 46.62 -9.08 -21.32
C PHE A 4 45.73 -8.38 -22.36
N ASP A 5 45.53 -9.01 -23.52
CA ASP A 5 44.70 -8.47 -24.60
C ASP A 5 43.22 -8.52 -24.21
N LEU A 6 42.54 -7.37 -24.25
CA LEU A 6 41.12 -7.31 -23.93
C LEU A 6 40.24 -7.69 -25.14
N ASN A 7 40.83 -7.81 -26.34
CA ASN A 7 40.18 -8.09 -27.63
C ASN A 7 39.11 -7.05 -28.03
N ILE A 8 39.35 -5.78 -27.69
CA ILE A 8 38.44 -4.67 -28.03
C ILE A 8 38.97 -3.95 -29.27
N GLU A 9 38.28 -4.12 -30.39
CA GLU A 9 38.59 -3.48 -31.69
C GLU A 9 37.68 -2.26 -31.95
N ASN A 10 36.37 -2.38 -31.69
CA ASN A 10 35.40 -1.27 -31.75
C ASN A 10 34.87 -0.96 -30.35
N ILE A 11 34.88 0.32 -29.97
CA ILE A 11 34.50 0.81 -28.64
C ILE A 11 32.99 1.05 -28.63
N LEU A 12 32.25 0.53 -27.64
CA LEU A 12 30.81 0.77 -27.50
C LEU A 12 30.50 2.27 -27.45
N GLU A 13 29.90 2.83 -28.51
CA GLU A 13 29.61 4.27 -28.64
C GLU A 13 28.60 4.78 -27.62
N ASP A 14 27.74 3.92 -27.10
CA ASP A 14 26.63 4.29 -26.22
C ASP A 14 27.02 4.56 -24.75
N TRP A 15 28.27 4.28 -24.36
CA TRP A 15 28.74 4.48 -22.97
C TRP A 15 29.38 5.85 -22.73
N GLU A 16 28.76 6.62 -21.85
CA GLU A 16 29.34 7.83 -21.26
C GLU A 16 30.26 7.52 -20.08
N ILE A 17 31.01 8.52 -19.62
CA ILE A 17 32.05 8.38 -18.58
C ILE A 17 31.48 7.77 -17.29
N TYR A 18 30.33 8.26 -16.83
CA TYR A 18 29.68 7.77 -15.61
C TYR A 18 29.28 6.29 -15.69
N HIS A 19 29.01 5.74 -16.89
CA HIS A 19 28.73 4.31 -17.06
C HIS A 19 29.97 3.47 -16.74
N GLY A 20 31.15 3.91 -17.16
CA GLY A 20 32.41 3.27 -16.78
C GLY A 20 32.65 3.34 -15.26
N ILE A 21 32.37 4.50 -14.65
CA ILE A 21 32.50 4.70 -13.19
C ILE A 21 31.51 3.80 -12.43
N ARG A 22 30.27 3.70 -12.92
CA ARG A 22 29.24 2.81 -12.39
C ARG A 22 29.76 1.39 -12.28
N GLU A 23 30.43 0.86 -13.31
CA GLU A 23 30.97 -0.51 -13.26
C GLU A 23 32.07 -0.69 -12.21
N LEU A 24 32.93 0.31 -12.00
CA LEU A 24 33.93 0.27 -10.93
C LEU A 24 33.26 0.25 -9.55
N ILE A 25 32.23 1.07 -9.35
CA ILE A 25 31.45 1.11 -8.10
C ILE A 25 30.71 -0.22 -7.89
N SER A 26 30.05 -0.76 -8.91
CA SER A 26 29.35 -2.05 -8.86
C SER A 26 30.27 -3.19 -8.43
N ASN A 27 31.47 -3.27 -9.03
CA ASN A 27 32.45 -4.30 -8.68
C ASN A 27 32.95 -4.16 -7.24
N ALA A 28 33.18 -2.93 -6.77
CA ALA A 28 33.57 -2.66 -5.40
C ALA A 28 32.47 -3.06 -4.39
N LEU A 29 31.19 -2.78 -4.72
CA LEU A 29 30.04 -3.16 -3.91
C LEU A 29 29.80 -4.68 -3.90
N ASP A 30 29.93 -5.35 -5.05
CA ASP A 30 29.86 -6.81 -5.14
C ASP A 30 30.87 -7.47 -4.24
N GLU A 31 32.12 -7.02 -4.30
CA GLU A 31 33.19 -7.58 -3.50
C GLU A 31 32.92 -7.35 -2.00
N GLN A 32 32.39 -6.18 -1.62
CA GLN A 32 31.95 -5.92 -0.25
C GLN A 32 30.86 -6.90 0.21
N ILE A 33 29.89 -7.22 -0.65
CA ILE A 33 28.80 -8.17 -0.36
C ILE A 33 29.34 -9.60 -0.24
N LEU A 34 30.18 -10.03 -1.20
CA LEU A 34 30.72 -11.39 -1.26
C LEU A 34 31.66 -11.69 -0.09
N THR A 35 32.47 -10.71 0.31
CA THR A 35 33.52 -10.90 1.32
C THR A 35 33.17 -10.32 2.68
N ASN A 36 32.00 -9.68 2.81
CA ASN A 36 31.50 -9.03 4.02
C ASN A 36 32.53 -8.06 4.63
N THR A 37 33.12 -7.21 3.79
CA THR A 37 34.16 -6.27 4.20
C THR A 37 33.61 -4.89 4.57
N ASN A 38 34.51 -3.99 5.00
CA ASN A 38 34.18 -2.60 5.27
C ASN A 38 33.54 -1.89 4.06
N LYS A 39 32.76 -0.84 4.36
CA LYS A 39 32.11 0.00 3.34
C LYS A 39 33.13 0.58 2.36
N ILE A 40 32.80 0.54 1.06
CA ILE A 40 33.61 1.20 0.03
C ILE A 40 33.76 2.70 0.30
N LYS A 41 34.86 3.28 -0.17
CA LYS A 41 35.10 4.73 -0.10
C LYS A 41 35.25 5.31 -1.50
N ILE A 42 34.55 6.41 -1.75
CA ILE A 42 34.70 7.21 -2.97
C ILE A 42 35.13 8.61 -2.55
N PHE A 43 36.33 9.05 -2.94
CA PHE A 43 36.90 10.33 -2.50
C PHE A 43 37.86 10.92 -3.53
N LEU A 44 38.00 12.24 -3.50
CA LEU A 44 38.99 12.99 -4.28
C LEU A 44 40.23 13.19 -3.40
N ASP A 45 41.42 12.95 -3.93
CA ASP A 45 42.68 13.17 -3.21
C ASP A 45 43.28 14.58 -3.46
N GLU A 46 44.43 14.84 -2.84
CA GLU A 46 45.14 16.13 -2.95
C GLU A 46 45.72 16.37 -4.36
N GLU A 47 45.91 15.31 -5.16
CA GLU A 47 46.39 15.35 -6.54
C GLU A 47 45.23 15.48 -7.55
N SER A 48 44.00 15.74 -7.08
CA SER A 48 42.79 15.81 -7.90
C SER A 48 42.45 14.51 -8.64
N GLN A 49 42.79 13.37 -8.03
CA GLN A 49 42.46 12.03 -8.51
C GLN A 49 41.28 11.46 -7.74
N TRP A 50 40.32 10.89 -8.46
CA TRP A 50 39.19 10.20 -7.84
C TRP A 50 39.56 8.76 -7.50
N HIS A 51 39.22 8.34 -6.30
CA HIS A 51 39.43 7.00 -5.78
C HIS A 51 38.11 6.29 -5.54
N ILE A 52 37.98 5.06 -6.02
CA ILE A 52 36.93 4.10 -5.64
C ILE A 52 37.61 2.90 -4.99
N ARG A 53 37.51 2.80 -3.67
CA ARG A 53 38.26 1.83 -2.86
C ARG A 53 37.36 0.85 -2.15
N ASP A 54 37.59 -0.44 -2.39
CA ASP A 54 37.04 -1.55 -1.62
C ASP A 54 38.07 -2.11 -0.61
N TYR A 55 37.63 -3.07 0.20
CA TYR A 55 38.46 -3.76 1.21
C TYR A 55 38.40 -5.28 1.04
N GLY A 56 38.11 -5.74 -0.17
CA GLY A 56 37.97 -7.14 -0.55
C GLY A 56 39.27 -7.88 -0.77
N ARG A 57 39.20 -8.92 -1.61
CA ARG A 57 40.33 -9.80 -1.94
C ARG A 57 41.36 -9.12 -2.86
N GLY A 58 40.93 -8.11 -3.61
CA GLY A 58 41.74 -7.34 -4.55
C GLY A 58 41.70 -7.89 -5.98
N ILE A 59 41.73 -6.99 -6.98
CA ILE A 59 41.68 -7.36 -8.39
C ILE A 59 42.93 -8.11 -8.86
N MET A 60 42.74 -9.14 -9.69
CA MET A 60 43.80 -9.96 -10.30
C MET A 60 43.73 -9.87 -11.83
N ILE A 61 44.81 -10.24 -12.52
CA ILE A 61 44.85 -10.23 -13.99
C ILE A 61 43.77 -11.12 -14.62
N ASN A 62 43.38 -12.21 -13.95
CA ASN A 62 42.34 -13.11 -14.42
C ASN A 62 40.94 -12.48 -14.38
N HIS A 63 40.73 -11.41 -13.61
CA HIS A 63 39.44 -10.71 -13.57
C HIS A 63 39.18 -9.86 -14.82
N PHE A 64 40.17 -9.71 -15.71
CA PHE A 64 39.98 -9.11 -17.04
C PHE A 64 39.64 -10.15 -18.11
N THR A 65 39.50 -11.45 -17.75
CA THR A 65 39.09 -12.51 -18.68
C THR A 65 37.59 -12.48 -18.94
N GLN A 66 37.18 -13.04 -20.08
CA GLN A 66 35.82 -12.97 -20.61
C GLN A 66 34.93 -14.12 -20.12
N ASN A 67 35.08 -14.50 -18.85
CA ASN A 67 34.32 -15.59 -18.25
C ASN A 67 33.37 -15.04 -17.19
N GLU A 68 32.17 -15.60 -17.15
CA GLU A 68 31.23 -15.38 -16.05
C GLU A 68 31.90 -15.80 -14.74
N ASN A 69 31.72 -15.00 -13.69
CA ASN A 69 32.22 -15.36 -12.39
C ASN A 69 31.15 -16.19 -11.68
N ASP A 70 31.36 -17.51 -11.59
CA ASP A 70 30.45 -18.46 -10.96
C ASP A 70 30.01 -18.00 -9.56
N GLU A 71 30.91 -17.41 -8.77
CA GLU A 71 30.62 -16.88 -7.44
C GLU A 71 29.61 -15.71 -7.46
N LYS A 72 29.64 -14.90 -8.53
CA LYS A 72 28.69 -13.81 -8.72
C LYS A 72 27.34 -14.32 -9.24
N LEU A 73 27.34 -15.36 -10.08
CA LEU A 73 26.12 -15.99 -10.59
C LEU A 73 25.34 -16.69 -9.47
N ASP A 74 26.06 -17.36 -8.56
CA ASP A 74 25.49 -18.13 -7.47
C ASP A 74 24.94 -17.25 -6.33
N ASN A 75 25.37 -15.97 -6.25
CA ASN A 75 24.88 -15.04 -5.24
C ASN A 75 23.78 -14.12 -5.80
N PRO A 76 22.52 -14.25 -5.34
CA PRO A 76 21.40 -13.47 -5.88
C PRO A 76 21.48 -11.98 -5.58
N ASN A 77 22.34 -11.55 -4.65
CA ASN A 77 22.45 -10.15 -4.19
C ASN A 77 23.56 -9.37 -4.90
N THR A 78 24.34 -10.00 -5.77
CA THR A 78 25.34 -9.29 -6.57
C THR A 78 24.66 -8.41 -7.63
N ILE A 79 25.32 -7.31 -7.92
CA ILE A 79 24.96 -6.26 -8.86
C ILE A 79 25.55 -6.61 -10.23
N GLY A 80 26.85 -6.84 -10.32
CA GLY A 80 27.57 -7.03 -11.56
C GLY A 80 27.76 -8.50 -11.89
N LYS A 81 26.80 -9.12 -12.58
CA LYS A 81 26.84 -10.56 -12.90
C LYS A 81 27.76 -10.95 -14.06
N PHE A 82 28.20 -9.98 -14.88
CA PHE A 82 28.93 -10.23 -16.13
C PHE A 82 30.36 -9.72 -16.09
N GLY A 83 31.33 -10.59 -16.42
CA GLY A 83 32.75 -10.25 -16.55
C GLY A 83 33.10 -9.35 -17.74
N ILE A 84 32.08 -8.82 -18.44
CA ILE A 84 32.22 -7.98 -19.65
C ILE A 84 32.35 -6.49 -19.26
N GLY A 85 31.62 -6.04 -18.22
CA GLY A 85 31.50 -4.62 -17.88
C GLY A 85 32.81 -3.90 -17.53
N LEU A 86 33.80 -4.60 -16.94
CA LEU A 86 35.08 -3.97 -16.63
C LEU A 86 35.88 -3.64 -17.90
N LYS A 87 35.80 -4.49 -18.94
CA LYS A 87 36.46 -4.24 -20.22
C LYS A 87 35.87 -3.01 -20.91
N ASP A 88 34.54 -2.91 -20.91
CA ASP A 88 33.81 -1.80 -21.51
C ASP A 88 34.04 -0.50 -20.75
N ALA A 89 34.15 -0.56 -19.42
CA ALA A 89 34.57 0.57 -18.61
C ALA A 89 35.97 1.06 -19.00
N LEU A 90 36.96 0.15 -19.10
CA LEU A 90 38.32 0.50 -19.54
C LEU A 90 38.36 1.09 -20.96
N ALA A 91 37.56 0.54 -21.88
CA ALA A 91 37.46 1.06 -23.24
C ALA A 91 36.81 2.44 -23.31
N THR A 92 35.76 2.66 -22.51
CA THR A 92 35.09 3.95 -22.36
C THR A 92 36.05 5.01 -21.79
N PHE A 93 36.86 4.65 -20.79
CA PHE A 93 37.87 5.55 -20.23
C PHE A 93 38.95 5.92 -21.25
N ASP A 94 39.50 4.94 -21.98
CA ASP A 94 40.52 5.18 -23.01
C ASP A 94 40.00 6.12 -24.11
N ARG A 95 38.77 5.92 -24.60
CA ARG A 95 38.14 6.80 -25.61
C ARG A 95 38.03 8.24 -25.12
N ASN A 96 37.63 8.42 -23.86
CA ASN A 96 37.42 9.74 -23.25
C ASN A 96 38.70 10.34 -22.64
N LYS A 97 39.88 9.72 -22.87
CA LYS A 97 41.17 10.16 -22.33
C LYS A 97 41.22 10.24 -20.79
N ILE A 98 40.41 9.42 -20.15
CA ILE A 98 40.44 9.21 -18.71
C ILE A 98 41.50 8.18 -18.41
N ARG A 99 42.44 8.55 -17.54
CA ARG A 99 43.45 7.60 -17.09
C ARG A 99 42.90 6.85 -15.90
N VAL A 100 42.91 5.52 -16.01
CA VAL A 100 42.47 4.60 -14.96
C VAL A 100 43.64 3.73 -14.51
N ILE A 101 43.82 3.63 -13.20
CA ILE A 101 44.78 2.74 -12.54
C ILE A 101 44.01 1.90 -11.53
N LEU A 102 44.05 0.58 -11.66
CA LEU A 102 43.48 -0.32 -10.65
C LEU A 102 44.64 -0.90 -9.83
N ARG A 103 44.72 -0.59 -8.54
CA ARG A 103 45.78 -1.08 -7.65
C ARG A 103 45.26 -2.16 -6.72
N SER A 104 46.01 -3.24 -6.58
CA SER A 104 45.79 -4.26 -5.55
C SER A 104 47.11 -4.87 -5.09
N LYS A 105 47.07 -5.76 -4.10
CA LYS A 105 48.25 -6.55 -3.69
C LYS A 105 48.84 -7.42 -4.82
N TYR A 106 48.08 -7.66 -5.89
CA TYR A 106 48.48 -8.52 -7.01
C TYR A 106 49.11 -7.76 -8.18
N GLY A 107 49.00 -6.43 -8.20
CA GLY A 107 49.60 -5.58 -9.23
C GLY A 107 48.91 -4.23 -9.37
N ASP A 108 49.55 -3.37 -10.15
CA ASP A 108 48.99 -2.11 -10.63
C ASP A 108 48.61 -2.30 -12.10
N PHE A 109 47.33 -2.16 -12.42
CA PHE A 109 46.76 -2.43 -13.74
C PHE A 109 46.36 -1.14 -14.44
N THR A 110 46.77 -0.97 -15.70
CA THR A 110 46.41 0.19 -16.53
C THR A 110 45.95 -0.25 -17.92
N ALA A 111 45.03 0.48 -18.53
CA ALA A 111 44.60 0.23 -19.91
C ALA A 111 45.51 0.97 -20.90
N LYS A 112 46.09 0.26 -21.88
CA LYS A 112 46.93 0.83 -22.94
C LYS A 112 46.75 0.08 -24.26
N LYS A 113 46.87 0.80 -25.38
CA LYS A 113 46.83 0.20 -26.71
C LYS A 113 48.18 -0.40 -27.10
N TYR A 114 48.18 -1.67 -27.47
CA TYR A 114 49.33 -2.36 -28.05
C TYR A 114 48.93 -3.05 -29.36
N GLU A 115 49.92 -3.43 -30.17
CA GLU A 115 49.68 -4.28 -31.33
C GLU A 115 49.23 -5.67 -30.90
N LYS A 116 48.17 -6.16 -31.55
CA LYS A 116 47.58 -7.47 -31.29
C LYS A 116 48.57 -8.57 -31.66
N LYS A 117 48.84 -9.48 -30.73
CA LYS A 117 49.82 -10.56 -30.93
C LYS A 117 49.38 -11.46 -32.10
N GLY A 118 50.18 -11.50 -33.16
CA GLY A 118 49.89 -12.29 -34.36
C GLY A 118 49.14 -11.56 -35.47
N PHE A 119 48.78 -10.28 -35.28
CA PHE A 119 48.12 -9.44 -36.29
C PHE A 119 48.81 -8.08 -36.40
N PRO A 120 49.91 -7.99 -37.17
CA PRO A 120 50.64 -6.73 -37.37
C PRO A 120 49.73 -5.64 -37.92
N GLY A 121 49.78 -4.44 -37.34
CA GLY A 121 48.99 -3.28 -37.76
C GLY A 121 47.63 -3.11 -37.07
N ILE A 122 47.12 -4.12 -36.34
CA ILE A 122 45.90 -3.99 -35.53
C ILE A 122 46.30 -3.63 -34.09
N LYS A 123 45.82 -2.50 -33.58
CA LYS A 123 46.02 -2.08 -32.18
C LYS A 123 44.76 -2.37 -31.37
N THR A 124 44.88 -3.20 -30.33
CA THR A 124 43.80 -3.49 -29.39
C THR A 124 44.12 -2.94 -27.99
N LEU A 125 43.09 -2.71 -27.19
CA LEU A 125 43.26 -2.31 -25.80
C LEU A 125 43.74 -3.52 -24.97
N HIS A 126 44.78 -3.33 -24.17
CA HIS A 126 45.29 -4.35 -23.25
C HIS A 126 45.27 -3.83 -21.82
N ALA A 127 45.03 -4.72 -20.87
CA ALA A 127 45.35 -4.49 -19.46
C ALA A 127 46.84 -4.80 -19.24
N GLU A 128 47.61 -3.77 -18.93
CA GLU A 128 49.01 -3.88 -18.54
C GLU A 128 49.12 -4.03 -17.03
N LYS A 129 49.80 -5.09 -16.59
CA LYS A 129 50.12 -5.32 -15.18
C LYS A 129 51.57 -4.98 -14.88
N ASN A 130 51.72 -4.08 -13.92
CA ASN A 130 52.97 -3.73 -13.26
C ASN A 130 53.05 -4.37 -11.87
N PRO A 131 54.27 -4.52 -11.30
CA PRO A 131 54.42 -4.96 -9.91
C PRO A 131 53.59 -4.08 -8.95
N PRO A 132 53.03 -4.66 -7.87
CA PRO A 132 52.16 -3.91 -6.97
C PRO A 132 52.93 -2.81 -6.25
N THR A 133 52.47 -1.56 -6.37
CA THR A 133 53.06 -0.44 -5.61
C THR A 133 52.76 -0.59 -4.11
N LYS A 134 51.65 -1.27 -3.77
CA LYS A 134 51.23 -1.54 -2.38
C LYS A 134 50.99 -3.05 -2.16
N PRO A 135 52.05 -3.87 -1.98
CA PRO A 135 51.92 -5.34 -1.91
C PRO A 135 51.18 -5.85 -0.67
N LYS A 136 51.01 -5.04 0.38
CA LYS A 136 50.25 -5.37 1.59
C LYS A 136 48.84 -4.76 1.59
N MET A 137 48.38 -4.22 0.45
CA MET A 137 47.06 -3.62 0.35
C MET A 137 45.96 -4.65 0.53
N ILE A 138 44.91 -4.25 1.24
CA ILE A 138 43.65 -4.98 1.34
C ILE A 138 42.65 -4.30 0.41
N GLY A 139 41.99 -5.09 -0.43
CA GLY A 139 41.06 -4.62 -1.46
C GLY A 139 41.69 -4.11 -2.75
N THR A 140 40.86 -3.45 -3.55
CA THR A 140 41.24 -2.73 -4.77
C THR A 140 41.02 -1.23 -4.59
N ASP A 141 41.90 -0.42 -5.17
CA ASP A 141 41.75 1.03 -5.30
C ASP A 141 41.76 1.39 -6.78
N SER A 142 40.62 1.86 -7.27
CA SER A 142 40.46 2.33 -8.64
C SER A 142 40.67 3.83 -8.68
N ILE A 143 41.76 4.27 -9.28
CA ILE A 143 42.14 5.67 -9.40
C ILE A 143 41.81 6.17 -10.79
N LEU A 144 41.11 7.31 -10.85
CA LEU A 144 40.66 7.96 -12.07
C LEU A 144 41.21 9.38 -12.11
N GLU A 145 41.91 9.71 -13.20
CA GLU A 145 42.37 11.07 -13.51
C GLU A 145 41.54 11.64 -14.66
N ASN A 146 41.35 12.97 -14.69
CA ASN A 146 40.55 13.70 -15.68
C ASN A 146 39.05 13.33 -15.67
N VAL A 147 38.49 13.07 -14.49
CA VAL A 147 37.05 12.83 -14.30
C VAL A 147 36.43 14.01 -13.57
N SER A 148 35.28 14.47 -14.06
CA SER A 148 34.56 15.59 -13.45
C SER A 148 33.87 15.17 -12.15
N HIS A 149 33.50 16.13 -11.29
CA HIS A 149 32.72 15.81 -10.10
C HIS A 149 31.31 15.34 -10.49
N GLU A 150 30.76 15.94 -11.55
CA GLU A 150 29.46 15.63 -12.13
C GLU A 150 29.37 14.16 -12.55
N ASP A 151 30.38 13.63 -13.27
CA ASP A 151 30.42 12.21 -13.68
C ASP A 151 30.38 11.25 -12.49
N ILE A 152 31.07 11.61 -11.39
CA ILE A 152 31.13 10.80 -10.16
C ILE A 152 29.78 10.82 -9.44
N GLU A 153 29.16 12.00 -9.31
CA GLU A 153 27.86 12.13 -8.67
C GLU A 153 26.74 11.49 -9.51
N GLU A 154 26.81 11.59 -10.85
CA GLU A 154 25.90 10.91 -11.76
C GLU A 154 26.02 9.39 -11.62
N ALA A 155 27.25 8.85 -11.61
CA ALA A 155 27.47 7.42 -11.36
C ALA A 155 26.95 6.98 -9.99
N LYS A 156 27.18 7.76 -8.93
CA LYS A 156 26.64 7.48 -7.58
C LYS A 156 25.13 7.49 -7.57
N SER A 157 24.47 8.38 -8.32
CA SER A 157 23.01 8.50 -8.36
C SER A 157 22.31 7.22 -8.82
N LEU A 158 23.03 6.35 -9.55
CA LEU A 158 22.54 5.05 -9.99
C LEU A 158 22.50 3.99 -8.89
N PHE A 159 23.02 4.28 -7.69
CA PHE A 159 23.01 3.35 -6.57
C PHE A 159 22.15 3.87 -5.42
N LEU A 160 21.28 3.01 -4.94
CA LEU A 160 20.41 3.26 -3.78
C LEU A 160 21.20 3.65 -2.53
N GLN A 161 22.42 3.12 -2.36
CA GLN A 161 23.28 3.43 -1.22
C GLN A 161 23.65 4.92 -1.14
N PHE A 162 23.72 5.61 -2.30
CA PHE A 162 24.08 7.02 -2.37
C PHE A 162 22.85 7.93 -2.60
N SER A 163 21.68 7.35 -2.89
CA SER A 163 20.49 8.14 -3.21
C SER A 163 19.82 8.79 -2.00
N ASN A 164 20.21 8.45 -0.76
CA ASN A 164 19.61 8.95 0.48
C ASN A 164 18.07 8.85 0.48
N GLN A 165 17.52 7.79 -0.08
CA GLN A 165 16.08 7.54 -0.06
C GLN A 165 15.66 6.91 1.27
N LYS A 166 14.54 7.39 1.81
CA LYS A 166 13.99 6.90 3.07
C LYS A 166 13.22 5.60 2.84
N LEU A 167 13.65 4.55 3.52
CA LEU A 167 12.99 3.25 3.53
C LEU A 167 11.64 3.38 4.26
N ILE A 168 10.57 2.93 3.63
CA ILE A 168 9.23 2.85 4.24
C ILE A 168 9.01 1.45 4.81
N GLU A 169 9.21 0.41 4.00
CA GLU A 169 8.95 -0.98 4.40
C GLU A 169 9.85 -1.96 3.65
N SER A 170 10.13 -3.11 4.28
CA SER A 170 10.86 -4.23 3.68
C SER A 170 9.99 -5.49 3.69
N THR A 171 10.06 -6.24 2.59
CA THR A 171 9.31 -7.48 2.37
C THR A 171 10.27 -8.59 1.89
N GLU A 172 9.78 -9.83 1.79
CA GLU A 172 10.54 -10.95 1.23
C GLU A 172 10.96 -10.75 -0.24
N TYR A 173 10.23 -9.90 -0.98
CA TYR A 173 10.46 -9.67 -2.41
C TYR A 173 11.35 -8.46 -2.71
N GLY A 174 11.44 -7.53 -1.75
CA GLY A 174 12.08 -6.25 -1.95
C GLY A 174 11.66 -5.21 -0.93
N LYS A 175 12.04 -3.97 -1.17
CA LYS A 175 11.89 -2.84 -0.26
C LYS A 175 11.18 -1.68 -0.96
N VAL A 176 10.39 -0.93 -0.21
CA VAL A 176 9.63 0.25 -0.67
C VAL A 176 10.24 1.51 -0.06
N TYR A 177 10.45 2.54 -0.86
CA TYR A 177 11.06 3.81 -0.48
C TYR A 177 10.16 4.98 -0.86
N GLU A 178 10.30 6.10 -0.14
CA GLU A 178 9.66 7.36 -0.51
C GLU A 178 10.10 7.82 -1.91
N LYS A 179 9.12 8.24 -2.72
CA LYS A 179 9.37 8.95 -3.98
C LYS A 179 10.02 10.30 -3.67
N LYS A 180 11.01 10.68 -4.48
CA LYS A 180 11.58 12.03 -4.48
C LYS A 180 10.89 12.85 -5.58
N SER A 181 11.62 13.21 -6.63
CA SER A 181 11.05 13.79 -7.85
C SER A 181 10.40 12.72 -8.72
N ILE A 182 11.13 11.64 -8.98
CA ILE A 182 10.71 10.51 -9.79
C ILE A 182 10.80 9.22 -8.98
N SER A 183 9.97 8.25 -9.31
CA SER A 183 10.05 6.94 -8.68
C SER A 183 11.12 6.11 -9.37
N ASN A 184 12.06 5.58 -8.59
CA ASN A 184 13.18 4.81 -9.08
C ASN A 184 12.95 3.33 -8.84
N ILE A 185 13.29 2.51 -9.83
CA ILE A 185 13.30 1.05 -9.72
C ILE A 185 14.74 0.61 -9.62
N TYR A 186 15.06 -0.01 -8.48
CA TYR A 186 16.34 -0.62 -8.21
C TYR A 186 16.21 -2.15 -8.24
N ILE A 187 17.28 -2.80 -8.67
CA ILE A 187 17.48 -4.23 -8.52
C ILE A 187 18.80 -4.41 -7.78
N ASN A 188 18.75 -5.08 -6.63
CA ASN A 188 19.91 -5.24 -5.73
C ASN A 188 20.64 -3.92 -5.41
N GLY A 189 19.89 -2.81 -5.36
CA GLY A 189 20.43 -1.49 -5.08
C GLY A 189 20.98 -0.71 -6.28
N VAL A 190 20.92 -1.25 -7.50
CA VAL A 190 21.24 -0.51 -8.74
C VAL A 190 20.00 -0.09 -9.48
N LYS A 191 19.95 1.17 -9.87
CA LYS A 191 18.86 1.79 -10.61
C LYS A 191 18.84 1.24 -12.03
N VAL A 192 17.68 0.75 -12.45
CA VAL A 192 17.46 0.11 -13.75
C VAL A 192 16.32 0.73 -14.55
N ALA A 193 15.48 1.54 -13.89
CA ALA A 193 14.40 2.27 -14.53
C ALA A 193 13.93 3.43 -13.64
N GLU A 194 13.25 4.37 -14.28
CA GLU A 194 12.49 5.45 -13.66
C GLU A 194 11.02 5.32 -14.09
N GLU A 195 10.11 5.64 -13.17
CA GLU A 195 8.66 5.64 -13.40
C GLU A 195 8.09 6.96 -12.88
N GLU A 196 7.50 7.76 -13.75
CA GLU A 196 6.93 9.07 -13.38
C GLU A 196 5.63 8.91 -12.59
N ASP A 197 4.79 7.98 -13.03
CA ASP A 197 3.43 7.75 -12.51
C ASP A 197 3.38 6.78 -11.32
N PHE A 198 4.52 6.38 -10.76
CA PHE A 198 4.56 5.55 -9.56
C PHE A 198 4.53 6.41 -8.31
N LEU A 199 3.81 5.96 -7.28
CA LEU A 199 3.72 6.61 -5.98
C LEU A 199 4.97 6.38 -5.12
N PHE A 200 5.65 5.24 -5.31
CA PHE A 200 6.83 4.87 -4.52
C PHE A 200 8.03 4.46 -5.39
N SER A 201 9.22 4.49 -4.79
CA SER A 201 10.41 3.84 -5.35
C SER A 201 10.57 2.43 -4.78
N TYR A 202 11.17 1.53 -5.55
CA TYR A 202 11.25 0.10 -5.20
C TYR A 202 12.66 -0.43 -5.37
N ASN A 203 13.13 -1.25 -4.41
CA ASN A 203 14.32 -2.06 -4.59
C ASN A 203 13.94 -3.55 -4.58
N ILE A 204 14.08 -4.20 -5.71
CA ILE A 204 13.81 -5.63 -5.86
C ILE A 204 15.05 -6.40 -5.44
N THR A 205 14.90 -7.24 -4.42
CA THR A 205 15.97 -8.11 -3.91
C THR A 205 15.74 -9.59 -4.24
N SER A 206 14.50 -9.96 -4.58
CA SER A 206 14.15 -11.31 -5.02
C SER A 206 13.92 -11.35 -6.53
N LEU A 207 14.95 -11.79 -7.26
CA LEU A 207 14.93 -11.82 -8.72
C LEU A 207 13.97 -12.90 -9.27
N THR A 208 13.46 -12.67 -10.48
CA THR A 208 12.75 -13.67 -11.27
C THR A 208 13.56 -14.00 -12.51
N ALA A 209 13.31 -15.14 -13.15
CA ALA A 209 13.93 -15.47 -14.43
C ALA A 209 13.67 -14.41 -15.52
N LYS A 210 12.52 -13.70 -15.47
CA LYS A 210 12.22 -12.59 -16.38
C LYS A 210 13.14 -11.39 -16.15
N ILE A 211 13.35 -11.02 -14.89
CA ILE A 211 14.23 -9.92 -14.50
C ILE A 211 15.68 -10.25 -14.83
N ASP A 212 16.11 -11.47 -14.48
CA ASP A 212 17.46 -11.94 -14.77
C ASP A 212 17.75 -11.90 -16.28
N LYS A 213 16.86 -12.48 -17.10
CA LYS A 213 16.97 -12.42 -18.57
C LYS A 213 16.97 -10.98 -19.13
N ALA A 214 16.30 -10.04 -18.47
CA ALA A 214 16.27 -8.64 -18.91
C ALA A 214 17.58 -7.92 -18.59
N LEU A 215 18.22 -8.23 -17.45
CA LEU A 215 19.53 -7.71 -17.06
C LEU A 215 20.65 -8.27 -17.94
N ASN A 216 20.55 -9.55 -18.34
CA ASN A 216 21.59 -10.25 -19.10
C ASN A 216 21.74 -9.77 -20.55
N ARG A 217 20.94 -8.78 -20.99
CA ARG A 217 20.96 -8.26 -22.37
C ARG A 217 21.89 -7.06 -22.59
N GLU A 218 22.82 -6.79 -21.67
CA GLU A 218 23.73 -5.61 -21.69
C GLU A 218 23.00 -4.24 -21.76
N ARG A 219 21.68 -4.23 -21.50
CA ARG A 219 20.88 -3.00 -21.56
C ARG A 219 21.02 -2.25 -20.25
N THR A 220 21.28 -0.94 -20.35
CA THR A 220 21.31 -0.02 -19.21
C THR A 220 19.94 0.12 -18.54
N ASN A 221 18.85 -0.08 -19.29
CA ASN A 221 17.48 0.06 -18.80
C ASN A 221 16.65 -1.23 -18.95
N VAL A 222 15.87 -1.53 -17.91
CA VAL A 222 14.95 -2.67 -17.86
C VAL A 222 13.52 -2.20 -18.12
N GLY A 223 12.85 -2.76 -19.11
CA GLY A 223 11.46 -2.43 -19.42
C GLY A 223 10.49 -2.85 -18.31
N ARG A 224 9.46 -2.03 -18.08
CA ARG A 224 8.44 -2.23 -17.03
C ARG A 224 7.80 -3.61 -16.99
N SER A 225 7.62 -4.25 -18.14
CA SER A 225 7.07 -5.61 -18.24
C SER A 225 7.89 -6.67 -17.49
N ALA A 226 9.19 -6.43 -17.28
CA ALA A 226 10.07 -7.37 -16.58
C ALA A 226 9.87 -7.33 -15.06
N TYR A 227 9.66 -6.14 -14.47
CA TYR A 227 9.61 -5.97 -13.01
C TYR A 227 8.21 -5.72 -12.44
N ARG A 228 7.21 -5.38 -13.28
CA ARG A 228 5.83 -5.08 -12.86
C ARG A 228 5.26 -6.11 -11.89
N ASP A 229 5.35 -7.40 -12.26
CA ASP A 229 4.82 -8.49 -11.45
C ASP A 229 5.45 -8.52 -10.04
N ARG A 230 6.74 -8.17 -9.96
CA ARG A 230 7.49 -8.18 -8.71
C ARG A 230 7.18 -6.97 -7.85
N VAL A 231 7.06 -5.77 -8.44
CA VAL A 231 6.59 -4.56 -7.73
C VAL A 231 5.20 -4.80 -7.13
N LYS A 232 4.28 -5.35 -7.92
CA LYS A 232 2.94 -5.73 -7.42
C LYS A 232 3.03 -6.69 -6.22
N ARG A 233 3.88 -7.71 -6.29
CA ARG A 233 4.08 -8.65 -5.17
C ARG A 233 4.68 -8.00 -3.92
N ILE A 234 5.60 -7.04 -4.08
CA ILE A 234 6.14 -6.26 -2.96
C ILE A 234 4.99 -5.55 -2.25
N LEU A 235 4.14 -4.81 -2.97
CA LEU A 235 3.00 -4.11 -2.39
C LEU A 235 1.99 -5.05 -1.72
N LEU A 236 1.67 -6.17 -2.35
CA LEU A 236 0.76 -7.19 -1.78
C LEU A 236 1.34 -7.90 -0.53
N SER A 237 2.64 -7.77 -0.30
CA SER A 237 3.32 -8.34 0.89
C SER A 237 3.54 -7.32 1.99
N CYS A 238 3.32 -6.04 1.71
CA CYS A 238 3.41 -4.97 2.70
C CYS A 238 2.27 -5.09 3.72
N LYS A 239 2.50 -4.65 4.94
CA LYS A 239 1.53 -4.64 6.05
C LYS A 239 1.54 -3.31 6.81
N GLY A 240 2.44 -2.39 6.47
CA GLY A 240 2.61 -1.12 7.16
C GLY A 240 1.50 -0.11 6.85
N GLU A 241 1.08 0.61 7.89
CA GLU A 241 0.15 1.74 7.80
C GLU A 241 0.62 2.83 6.81
N PRO A 242 1.91 3.21 6.72
CA PRO A 242 2.33 4.30 5.84
C PRO A 242 2.03 4.02 4.37
N ILE A 243 2.24 2.78 3.92
CA ILE A 243 1.98 2.37 2.54
C ILE A 243 0.47 2.36 2.27
N ALA A 244 -0.30 1.76 3.17
CA ALA A 244 -1.75 1.69 3.04
C ALA A 244 -2.39 3.09 3.04
N THR A 245 -1.98 3.97 3.95
CA THR A 245 -2.48 5.34 4.04
C THR A 245 -2.14 6.13 2.77
N ALA A 246 -0.91 6.04 2.27
CA ALA A 246 -0.53 6.73 1.05
C ALA A 246 -1.30 6.23 -0.19
N LEU A 247 -1.49 4.91 -0.33
CA LEU A 247 -2.30 4.33 -1.40
C LEU A 247 -3.78 4.74 -1.30
N ILE A 248 -4.34 4.78 -0.10
CA ILE A 248 -5.74 5.15 0.11
C ILE A 248 -5.97 6.65 -0.13
N ASN A 249 -5.06 7.50 0.31
CA ASN A 249 -5.12 8.94 0.04
C ASN A 249 -5.05 9.22 -1.47
N ASP A 250 -4.19 8.51 -2.19
CA ASP A 250 -4.13 8.60 -3.65
C ASP A 250 -5.42 8.05 -4.30
N LEU A 251 -5.94 6.93 -3.79
CA LEU A 251 -7.17 6.31 -4.28
C LEU A 251 -8.38 7.23 -4.17
N GLN A 252 -8.48 8.04 -3.10
CA GLN A 252 -9.58 9.00 -2.92
C GLN A 252 -9.62 10.09 -4.01
N ASN A 253 -8.52 10.31 -4.74
CA ASN A 253 -8.45 11.24 -5.86
C ASN A 253 -8.84 10.60 -7.20
N PHE A 254 -9.64 9.52 -7.21
CA PHE A 254 -10.00 8.85 -8.46
C PHE A 254 -10.82 9.72 -9.43
N GLU A 255 -11.54 10.72 -8.92
CA GLU A 255 -12.33 11.66 -9.74
C GLU A 255 -11.46 12.67 -10.51
N SER A 256 -10.24 12.98 -10.04
CA SER A 256 -9.33 13.91 -10.74
C SER A 256 -8.55 13.25 -11.88
N GLY A 257 -8.62 11.91 -12.02
CA GLY A 257 -7.88 11.17 -13.04
C GLY A 257 -6.37 11.15 -12.83
N THR A 258 -5.88 11.56 -11.65
CA THR A 258 -4.45 11.65 -11.32
C THR A 258 -3.94 10.43 -10.54
N LEU A 259 -4.61 9.29 -10.66
CA LEU A 259 -4.24 8.07 -9.93
C LEU A 259 -2.88 7.55 -10.40
N HIS A 260 -2.04 7.18 -9.44
CA HIS A 260 -0.78 6.53 -9.74
C HIS A 260 -1.00 5.12 -10.27
N ASP A 261 -0.03 4.66 -11.04
CA ASP A 261 -0.13 3.44 -11.83
C ASP A 261 -0.25 2.17 -10.99
N GLU A 262 0.23 2.18 -9.74
CA GLU A 262 0.05 1.06 -8.82
C GLU A 262 -1.43 0.84 -8.48
N LEU A 263 -2.23 1.91 -8.43
CA LEU A 263 -3.67 1.83 -8.18
C LEU A 263 -4.44 1.33 -9.39
N LYS A 264 -3.87 1.26 -10.60
CA LYS A 264 -4.51 0.53 -11.71
C LYS A 264 -4.64 -0.98 -11.42
N TRP A 265 -3.91 -1.49 -10.43
CA TRP A 265 -4.02 -2.89 -10.00
C TRP A 265 -5.03 -3.02 -8.86
N ILE A 266 -6.22 -3.54 -9.18
CA ILE A 266 -7.32 -3.70 -8.23
C ILE A 266 -6.94 -4.52 -6.98
N ASP A 267 -6.06 -5.49 -7.11
CA ASP A 267 -5.59 -6.30 -5.97
C ASP A 267 -4.77 -5.45 -4.98
N VAL A 268 -4.03 -4.43 -5.46
CA VAL A 268 -3.30 -3.49 -4.60
C VAL A 268 -4.27 -2.57 -3.87
N GLN A 269 -5.32 -2.09 -4.55
CA GLN A 269 -6.37 -1.30 -3.90
C GLN A 269 -7.04 -2.10 -2.77
N GLU A 270 -7.43 -3.35 -3.04
CA GLU A 270 -8.02 -4.25 -2.05
C GLU A 270 -7.08 -4.45 -0.86
N HIS A 271 -5.81 -4.71 -1.13
CA HIS A 271 -4.83 -4.94 -0.07
C HIS A 271 -4.61 -3.71 0.81
N ALA A 272 -4.56 -2.50 0.22
CA ALA A 272 -4.47 -1.25 0.98
C ALA A 272 -5.67 -1.05 1.91
N VAL A 273 -6.89 -1.32 1.43
CA VAL A 273 -8.12 -1.28 2.24
C VAL A 273 -8.06 -2.27 3.40
N ARG A 274 -7.60 -3.50 3.14
CA ARG A 274 -7.44 -4.54 4.17
C ARG A 274 -6.43 -4.15 5.24
N ILE A 275 -5.32 -3.50 4.89
CA ILE A 275 -4.37 -3.03 5.90
C ILE A 275 -5.01 -1.92 6.74
N LEU A 276 -5.61 -0.92 6.09
CA LEU A 276 -6.17 0.24 6.77
C LEU A 276 -7.30 -0.13 7.75
N ASN A 277 -8.19 -1.04 7.35
CA ASN A 277 -9.27 -1.55 8.20
C ASN A 277 -8.77 -2.23 9.49
N SER A 278 -7.59 -2.87 9.42
CA SER A 278 -7.01 -3.57 10.57
C SER A 278 -6.29 -2.66 11.55
N GLN A 279 -5.94 -1.44 11.13
CA GLN A 279 -5.09 -0.52 11.88
C GLN A 279 -5.82 0.74 12.35
N LYS A 280 -6.89 1.13 11.65
CA LYS A 280 -7.70 2.31 11.98
C LYS A 280 -9.17 1.96 12.08
N GLU A 281 -9.88 2.76 12.86
CA GLU A 281 -11.34 2.74 12.88
C GLU A 281 -11.87 3.53 11.68
N VAL A 282 -11.98 2.83 10.55
CA VAL A 282 -12.44 3.38 9.28
C VAL A 282 -13.79 2.79 8.86
N ILE A 283 -14.52 3.52 8.03
CA ILE A 283 -15.67 3.03 7.27
C ILE A 283 -15.46 3.33 5.79
N PHE A 284 -15.69 2.33 4.94
CA PHE A 284 -15.51 2.43 3.50
C PHE A 284 -16.86 2.60 2.80
N LEU A 285 -17.02 3.71 2.08
CA LEU A 285 -18.28 4.11 1.46
C LEU A 285 -18.09 4.50 -0.01
N THR A 286 -19.13 4.37 -0.83
CA THR A 286 -19.15 4.93 -2.18
C THR A 286 -19.74 6.34 -2.19
N PRO A 287 -19.49 7.16 -3.25
CA PRO A 287 -20.11 8.48 -3.36
C PRO A 287 -21.63 8.46 -3.26
N SER A 288 -22.29 7.43 -3.80
CA SER A 288 -23.75 7.28 -3.71
C SER A 288 -24.22 6.94 -2.29
N GLU A 289 -23.50 6.07 -1.56
CA GLU A 289 -23.80 5.79 -0.15
C GLU A 289 -23.62 7.06 0.71
N LEU A 290 -22.60 7.88 0.40
CA LEU A 290 -22.35 9.15 1.08
C LEU A 290 -23.50 10.15 0.92
N GLN A 291 -24.13 10.18 -0.26
CA GLN A 291 -25.25 11.09 -0.53
C GLN A 291 -26.58 10.59 0.06
N ASN A 292 -26.82 9.28 0.03
CA ASN A 292 -28.11 8.69 0.37
C ASN A 292 -28.28 8.40 1.87
N SER A 293 -27.21 8.44 2.67
CA SER A 293 -27.25 8.05 4.08
C SER A 293 -26.57 9.04 5.04
N PRO A 294 -26.97 10.33 5.07
CA PRO A 294 -26.32 11.36 5.89
C PRO A 294 -26.34 11.06 7.38
N ASN A 295 -27.43 10.49 7.90
CA ASN A 295 -27.56 10.19 9.34
C ASN A 295 -26.56 9.12 9.80
N VAL A 296 -26.27 8.12 8.95
CA VAL A 296 -25.28 7.07 9.25
C VAL A 296 -23.87 7.66 9.29
N ILE A 297 -23.59 8.59 8.38
CA ILE A 297 -22.31 9.27 8.23
C ILE A 297 -22.03 10.18 9.43
N ASP A 298 -23.01 10.97 9.85
CA ASP A 298 -22.88 11.86 11.00
C ASP A 298 -22.61 11.07 12.28
N ASP A 299 -23.28 9.92 12.44
CA ASP A 299 -23.05 9.04 13.57
C ASP A 299 -21.67 8.38 13.54
N ALA A 300 -21.24 7.87 12.37
CA ALA A 300 -19.89 7.33 12.20
C ALA A 300 -18.81 8.37 12.56
N LYS A 301 -18.97 9.62 12.10
CA LYS A 301 -18.09 10.73 12.47
C LYS A 301 -18.13 11.03 13.96
N SER A 302 -19.31 11.02 14.59
CA SER A 302 -19.45 11.28 16.03
C SER A 302 -18.74 10.23 16.90
N ARG A 303 -18.61 8.99 16.38
CA ARG A 303 -17.85 7.89 17.00
C ARG A 303 -16.35 7.93 16.68
N GLY A 304 -15.90 8.93 15.91
CA GLY A 304 -14.50 9.10 15.53
C GLY A 304 -14.04 8.17 14.40
N LEU A 305 -14.97 7.59 13.61
CA LEU A 305 -14.59 6.81 12.44
C LEU A 305 -14.13 7.72 11.29
N GLU A 306 -13.02 7.35 10.67
CA GLU A 306 -12.54 7.98 9.45
C GLU A 306 -13.31 7.43 8.23
N ILE A 307 -13.77 8.33 7.38
CA ILE A 307 -14.55 7.99 6.19
C ILE A 307 -13.62 7.92 4.99
N VAL A 308 -13.60 6.76 4.34
CA VAL A 308 -12.81 6.54 3.13
C VAL A 308 -13.75 6.27 1.96
N THR A 309 -13.66 7.12 0.94
CA THR A 309 -14.46 6.97 -0.28
C THR A 309 -13.79 6.01 -1.26
N LEU A 310 -14.54 5.02 -1.75
CA LEU A 310 -14.08 4.03 -2.74
C LEU A 310 -14.96 4.07 -4.00
N SER A 311 -14.40 3.60 -5.12
CA SER A 311 -15.20 3.35 -6.32
C SER A 311 -16.18 2.17 -6.12
N ASP A 312 -17.31 2.18 -6.83
CA ASP A 312 -18.28 1.07 -6.80
C ASP A 312 -17.66 -0.27 -7.18
N SER A 313 -16.71 -0.25 -8.13
CA SER A 313 -16.02 -1.46 -8.60
C SER A 313 -15.18 -2.13 -7.52
N LEU A 314 -14.49 -1.33 -6.71
CA LEU A 314 -13.71 -1.82 -5.57
C LEU A 314 -14.64 -2.24 -4.43
N ARG A 315 -15.66 -1.44 -4.14
CA ARG A 315 -16.69 -1.74 -3.14
C ARG A 315 -17.32 -3.12 -3.35
N ALA A 316 -17.70 -3.44 -4.59
CA ALA A 316 -18.27 -4.73 -4.94
C ALA A 316 -17.33 -5.91 -4.67
N LYS A 317 -16.02 -5.74 -4.90
CA LYS A 317 -15.01 -6.77 -4.62
C LYS A 317 -14.70 -6.98 -3.15
N LEU A 318 -14.90 -5.94 -2.33
CA LEU A 318 -14.67 -5.99 -0.89
C LEU A 318 -15.86 -6.56 -0.11
N HIS A 319 -17.00 -6.79 -0.76
CA HIS A 319 -18.18 -7.33 -0.10
C HIS A 319 -17.88 -8.67 0.56
N ASN A 320 -18.20 -8.79 1.87
CA ASN A 320 -17.90 -9.96 2.71
C ASN A 320 -16.43 -10.38 2.79
N LYS A 321 -15.49 -9.46 2.49
CA LYS A 321 -14.07 -9.71 2.72
C LYS A 321 -13.63 -9.30 4.12
N TYR A 322 -12.48 -9.87 4.49
CA TYR A 322 -11.84 -9.66 5.78
C TYR A 322 -10.53 -8.91 5.59
N ASP A 323 -10.15 -8.17 6.60
CA ASP A 323 -8.86 -7.50 6.66
C ASP A 323 -7.70 -8.48 6.86
N ILE A 324 -6.50 -7.97 7.16
CA ILE A 324 -5.32 -8.82 7.43
C ILE A 324 -5.32 -9.44 8.83
N ALA A 325 -6.17 -8.96 9.74
CA ALA A 325 -6.34 -9.46 11.10
C ALA A 325 -7.54 -10.42 11.26
N GLY A 326 -8.35 -10.59 10.21
CA GLY A 326 -9.54 -11.44 10.20
C GLY A 326 -10.83 -10.73 10.63
N LYS A 327 -10.82 -9.41 10.83
CA LYS A 327 -12.05 -8.62 11.06
C LYS A 327 -12.70 -8.33 9.71
N LYS A 328 -14.03 -8.29 9.68
CA LYS A 328 -14.76 -7.90 8.46
C LYS A 328 -14.41 -6.46 8.09
N ILE A 329 -14.31 -6.20 6.79
CA ILE A 329 -14.17 -4.82 6.31
C ILE A 329 -15.46 -4.07 6.63
N ARG A 330 -15.33 -2.92 7.29
CA ARG A 330 -16.48 -2.13 7.72
C ARG A 330 -17.01 -1.31 6.56
N ASP A 331 -18.15 -1.74 6.04
CA ASP A 331 -18.98 -0.98 5.11
C ASP A 331 -20.25 -0.47 5.80
N LEU A 332 -21.12 0.22 5.04
CA LEU A 332 -22.37 0.77 5.58
C LEU A 332 -23.26 -0.31 6.22
N ASN A 333 -23.43 -1.45 5.56
CA ASN A 333 -24.27 -2.55 6.05
C ASN A 333 -23.69 -3.19 7.31
N GLN A 334 -22.38 -3.39 7.33
CA GLN A 334 -21.67 -3.94 8.47
C GLN A 334 -21.70 -2.97 9.65
N PHE A 335 -21.60 -1.65 9.42
CA PHE A 335 -21.74 -0.64 10.46
C PHE A 335 -23.16 -0.62 11.06
N VAL A 336 -24.21 -0.63 10.23
CA VAL A 336 -25.60 -0.71 10.70
C VAL A 336 -25.82 -2.00 11.50
N LYS A 337 -25.27 -3.12 11.03
CA LYS A 337 -25.34 -4.39 11.73
C LYS A 337 -24.64 -4.35 13.10
N GLU A 338 -23.42 -3.82 13.16
CA GLU A 338 -22.66 -3.64 14.40
C GLU A 338 -23.43 -2.75 15.40
N ASP A 339 -24.11 -1.71 14.91
CA ASP A 339 -24.95 -0.83 15.74
C ASP A 339 -26.14 -1.59 16.35
N ILE A 340 -26.85 -2.37 15.54
CA ILE A 340 -28.01 -3.15 15.98
C ILE A 340 -27.58 -4.23 16.99
N GLU A 341 -26.47 -4.93 16.72
CA GLU A 341 -25.97 -6.02 17.57
C GLU A 341 -25.39 -5.52 18.89
N SER A 342 -24.78 -4.33 18.91
CA SER A 342 -24.23 -3.73 20.12
C SER A 342 -25.28 -3.00 20.98
N PHE A 343 -26.50 -2.80 20.46
CA PHE A 343 -27.53 -2.08 21.18
C PHE A 343 -28.23 -2.94 22.24
N GLU A 344 -28.29 -2.39 23.47
CA GLU A 344 -29.06 -2.92 24.58
C GLU A 344 -30.16 -1.95 25.04
N PHE A 345 -31.37 -2.49 25.23
CA PHE A 345 -32.50 -1.74 25.77
C PHE A 345 -32.33 -1.52 27.28
N LYS A 346 -32.46 -0.28 27.73
CA LYS A 346 -32.54 0.07 29.14
C LYS A 346 -34.01 0.14 29.58
N PHE A 347 -34.58 -1.02 29.87
CA PHE A 347 -35.98 -1.13 30.29
C PHE A 347 -36.22 -0.48 31.66
N VAL A 348 -37.37 0.18 31.80
CA VAL A 348 -37.85 0.77 33.04
C VAL A 348 -39.05 -0.02 33.53
N GLU A 349 -38.96 -0.52 34.76
CA GLU A 349 -40.09 -1.14 35.43
C GLU A 349 -41.23 -0.13 35.62
N ILE A 350 -42.47 -0.57 35.39
CA ILE A 350 -43.67 0.26 35.54
C ILE A 350 -43.74 0.89 36.94
N GLY A 351 -43.26 0.19 37.97
CA GLY A 351 -43.18 0.70 39.34
C GLY A 351 -42.34 1.98 39.49
N LYS A 352 -41.31 2.16 38.66
CA LYS A 352 -40.37 3.29 38.67
C LYS A 352 -40.83 4.49 37.83
N LEU A 353 -41.94 4.35 37.10
CA LEU A 353 -42.56 5.46 36.39
C LEU A 353 -43.15 6.49 37.38
N THR A 354 -43.08 7.76 37.01
CA THR A 354 -43.70 8.86 37.74
C THR A 354 -45.22 8.76 37.72
N SER A 355 -45.89 9.46 38.63
CA SER A 355 -47.37 9.45 38.70
C SER A 355 -48.03 9.99 37.43
N SER A 356 -47.40 10.93 36.72
CA SER A 356 -47.88 11.43 35.42
C SER A 356 -47.70 10.41 34.31
N GLU A 357 -46.51 9.81 34.19
CA GLU A 357 -46.22 8.76 33.20
C GLU A 357 -47.15 7.55 33.38
N LYS A 358 -47.36 7.10 34.63
CA LYS A 358 -48.29 6.00 34.95
C LYS A 358 -49.72 6.29 34.52
N LYS A 359 -50.19 7.53 34.68
CA LYS A 359 -51.53 7.92 34.22
C LYS A 359 -51.66 7.78 32.71
N VAL A 360 -50.64 8.17 31.95
CA VAL A 360 -50.62 8.04 30.49
C VAL A 360 -50.54 6.56 30.08
N PHE A 361 -49.61 5.80 30.68
CA PHE A 361 -49.43 4.37 30.40
C PHE A 361 -50.71 3.55 30.66
N ASN A 362 -51.42 3.81 31.76
CA ASN A 362 -52.66 3.12 32.10
C ASN A 362 -53.80 3.35 31.10
N LEU A 363 -53.67 4.32 30.17
CA LEU A 363 -54.65 4.53 29.12
C LEU A 363 -54.58 3.46 28.01
N GLN A 364 -53.52 2.64 27.97
CA GLN A 364 -53.40 1.53 27.02
C GLN A 364 -54.63 0.61 27.01
N GLU A 365 -55.22 0.33 28.18
CA GLU A 365 -56.42 -0.51 28.29
C GLU A 365 -57.64 0.13 27.61
N LYS A 366 -57.75 1.45 27.69
CA LYS A 366 -58.81 2.19 26.99
C LYS A 366 -58.58 2.15 25.48
N VAL A 367 -57.34 2.30 25.04
CA VAL A 367 -56.98 2.18 23.61
C VAL A 367 -57.36 0.81 23.09
N TYR A 368 -56.96 -0.27 23.78
CA TYR A 368 -57.34 -1.64 23.43
C TYR A 368 -58.85 -1.83 23.38
N LYS A 369 -59.59 -1.30 24.35
CA LYS A 369 -61.06 -1.39 24.36
C LYS A 369 -61.70 -0.68 23.16
N ILE A 370 -61.15 0.47 22.75
CA ILE A 370 -61.67 1.23 21.60
C ILE A 370 -61.42 0.48 20.29
N ILE A 371 -60.24 -0.13 20.13
CA ILE A 371 -59.88 -0.84 18.89
C ILE A 371 -60.49 -2.24 18.75
N GLY A 372 -61.27 -2.69 19.75
CA GLY A 372 -61.99 -3.97 19.73
C GLY A 372 -61.31 -5.10 20.50
N GLY A 373 -60.29 -4.79 21.30
CA GLY A 373 -59.54 -5.73 22.12
C GLY A 373 -58.03 -5.62 21.90
N LYS A 374 -57.27 -6.29 22.76
CA LYS A 374 -55.82 -6.43 22.59
C LYS A 374 -55.55 -7.49 21.50
N PRO A 375 -54.79 -7.18 20.43
CA PRO A 375 -54.35 -8.18 19.46
C PRO A 375 -53.65 -9.36 20.15
N ASN A 376 -53.96 -10.58 19.73
CA ASN A 376 -53.42 -11.82 20.34
C ASN A 376 -51.90 -11.95 20.18
N SER A 377 -51.32 -11.30 19.17
CA SER A 377 -49.88 -11.23 18.94
C SER A 377 -49.16 -10.51 20.08
N ILE A 378 -49.79 -9.51 20.72
CA ILE A 378 -49.15 -8.66 21.72
C ILE A 378 -49.28 -9.30 23.12
N LEU A 379 -48.16 -9.70 23.70
CA LEU A 379 -48.04 -10.24 25.05
C LEU A 379 -47.89 -9.14 26.09
N GLU A 380 -47.04 -8.14 25.86
CA GLU A 380 -46.82 -7.03 26.80
C GLU A 380 -46.39 -5.72 26.14
N ILE A 381 -46.49 -4.62 26.90
CA ILE A 381 -45.90 -3.33 26.54
C ILE A 381 -44.77 -3.04 27.53
N ARG A 382 -43.56 -2.80 27.01
CA ARG A 382 -42.36 -2.47 27.77
C ARG A 382 -41.97 -1.03 27.52
N ILE A 383 -41.47 -0.36 28.56
CA ILE A 383 -40.96 1.01 28.46
C ILE A 383 -39.43 0.98 28.52
N SER A 384 -38.78 1.69 27.61
CA SER A 384 -37.31 1.80 27.56
C SER A 384 -36.84 3.26 27.59
N GLU A 385 -35.71 3.51 28.24
CA GLU A 385 -35.03 4.82 28.18
C GLU A 385 -34.21 4.99 26.90
N THR A 386 -33.68 3.89 26.36
CA THR A 386 -32.91 3.86 25.12
C THR A 386 -33.71 3.14 24.04
N MET A 387 -33.61 3.59 22.79
CA MET A 387 -34.23 2.89 21.66
C MET A 387 -33.22 2.60 20.55
N ARG A 388 -33.46 1.49 19.84
CA ARG A 388 -32.70 1.14 18.64
C ARG A 388 -32.93 2.20 17.58
N LYS A 389 -31.92 2.43 16.75
CA LYS A 389 -32.09 3.22 15.53
C LYS A 389 -32.78 2.37 14.49
N ASP A 390 -33.70 2.99 13.75
CA ASP A 390 -34.30 2.36 12.59
C ASP A 390 -33.22 2.08 11.52
N PRO A 391 -33.11 0.86 10.98
CA PRO A 391 -32.03 0.51 10.04
C PRO A 391 -32.04 1.33 8.74
N SER A 392 -33.20 1.87 8.34
CA SER A 392 -33.37 2.57 7.06
C SER A 392 -33.07 4.07 7.18
N THR A 393 -33.55 4.69 8.26
CA THR A 393 -33.42 6.13 8.51
C THR A 393 -32.27 6.48 9.45
N PHE A 394 -31.78 5.49 10.21
CA PHE A 394 -30.77 5.62 11.26
C PHE A 394 -31.13 6.65 12.35
N ARG A 395 -32.44 6.93 12.49
CA ARG A 395 -32.99 7.75 13.58
C ARG A 395 -33.38 6.86 14.73
N GLU A 396 -33.23 7.35 15.94
CA GLU A 396 -33.70 6.66 17.14
C GLU A 396 -35.22 6.42 17.03
N ALA A 397 -35.63 5.16 17.10
CA ALA A 397 -37.03 4.79 17.06
C ALA A 397 -37.75 5.28 18.31
N ILE A 398 -39.03 5.64 18.19
CA ILE A 398 -39.86 6.05 19.34
C ILE A 398 -40.74 4.89 19.85
N GLY A 399 -40.96 3.89 19.00
CA GLY A 399 -41.64 2.63 19.26
C GLY A 399 -40.99 1.50 18.47
N LEU A 400 -41.17 0.26 18.95
CA LEU A 400 -40.74 -0.95 18.23
C LEU A 400 -41.65 -2.13 18.59
N TRP A 401 -42.23 -2.76 17.57
CA TRP A 401 -42.83 -4.08 17.66
C TRP A 401 -41.77 -5.18 17.57
N ASP A 402 -41.60 -5.96 18.64
CA ASP A 402 -40.74 -7.16 18.66
C ASP A 402 -41.60 -8.43 18.59
N GLU A 403 -41.69 -9.00 17.39
CA GLU A 403 -42.42 -10.23 17.11
C GLU A 403 -41.89 -11.43 17.91
N THR A 404 -40.58 -11.48 18.21
CA THR A 404 -39.95 -12.62 18.88
C THR A 404 -40.39 -12.73 20.34
N SER A 405 -40.47 -11.60 21.03
CA SER A 405 -40.95 -11.54 22.42
C SER A 405 -42.45 -11.23 22.51
N GLY A 406 -43.13 -10.98 21.39
CA GLY A 406 -44.50 -10.50 21.36
C GLY A 406 -44.69 -9.18 22.11
N SER A 407 -43.66 -8.32 22.17
CA SER A 407 -43.68 -7.11 23.00
C SER A 407 -43.68 -5.84 22.16
N ILE A 408 -44.49 -4.86 22.55
CA ILE A 408 -44.35 -3.48 22.07
C ILE A 408 -43.40 -2.74 23.01
N ILE A 409 -42.32 -2.17 22.48
CA ILE A 409 -41.37 -1.37 23.24
C ILE A 409 -41.60 0.10 22.91
N ILE A 410 -41.86 0.93 23.91
CA ILE A 410 -42.10 2.37 23.73
C ILE A 410 -41.04 3.17 24.48
N LYS A 411 -40.52 4.21 23.83
CA LYS A 411 -39.58 5.14 24.47
C LYS A 411 -40.27 5.91 25.59
N ARG A 412 -39.61 6.03 26.73
CA ARG A 412 -40.16 6.69 27.94
C ARG A 412 -40.62 8.13 27.67
N ASP A 413 -39.97 8.85 26.77
CA ASP A 413 -40.33 10.23 26.40
C ASP A 413 -41.73 10.36 25.75
N GLN A 414 -42.25 9.28 25.16
CA GLN A 414 -43.61 9.25 24.59
C GLN A 414 -44.70 9.27 25.67
N LEU A 415 -44.37 8.90 26.92
CA LEU A 415 -45.28 8.99 28.06
C LEU A 415 -45.51 10.44 28.53
N GLY A 416 -44.88 11.44 27.89
CA GLY A 416 -45.06 12.85 28.22
C GLY A 416 -46.49 13.36 27.98
N ASN A 417 -47.22 12.78 27.01
CA ASN A 417 -48.64 13.06 26.80
C ASN A 417 -49.36 11.92 26.06
N ILE A 418 -50.69 11.96 26.06
CA ILE A 418 -51.53 10.91 25.48
C ILE A 418 -51.45 10.84 23.95
N GLU A 419 -51.23 11.96 23.26
CA GLU A 419 -51.16 11.99 21.80
C GLU A 419 -49.92 11.25 21.30
N LYS A 420 -48.77 11.51 21.93
CA LYS A 420 -47.50 10.83 21.66
C LYS A 420 -47.61 9.34 21.97
N PHE A 421 -47.94 9.00 23.22
CA PHE A 421 -48.06 7.60 23.64
C PHE A 421 -49.09 6.83 22.81
N GLY A 422 -50.28 7.40 22.62
CA GLY A 422 -51.35 6.77 21.85
C GLY A 422 -50.99 6.60 20.39
N GLY A 423 -50.40 7.61 19.77
CA GLY A 423 -49.91 7.55 18.39
C GLY A 423 -48.87 6.45 18.20
N THR A 424 -47.82 6.42 19.03
CA THR A 424 -46.79 5.38 18.99
C THR A 424 -47.39 4.00 19.25
N LEU A 425 -48.23 3.85 20.27
CA LEU A 425 -48.86 2.55 20.57
C LEU A 425 -49.70 2.03 19.41
N LEU A 426 -50.49 2.88 18.77
CA LEU A 426 -51.32 2.51 17.63
C LEU A 426 -50.49 2.16 16.39
N HIS A 427 -49.38 2.86 16.17
CA HIS A 427 -48.39 2.56 15.13
C HIS A 427 -47.82 1.14 15.29
N GLU A 428 -47.34 0.82 16.49
CA GLU A 428 -46.80 -0.52 16.77
C GLU A 428 -47.87 -1.63 16.74
N ILE A 429 -49.11 -1.31 17.13
CA ILE A 429 -50.25 -2.22 16.95
C ILE A 429 -50.50 -2.50 15.47
N ALA A 430 -50.41 -1.50 14.60
CA ALA A 430 -50.58 -1.69 13.16
C ALA A 430 -49.52 -2.65 12.59
N HIS A 431 -48.26 -2.55 13.01
CA HIS A 431 -47.22 -3.53 12.66
C HIS A 431 -47.58 -4.93 13.16
N SER A 432 -48.03 -5.03 14.41
CA SER A 432 -48.39 -6.30 15.03
C SER A 432 -49.57 -7.01 14.34
N VAL A 433 -50.54 -6.25 13.81
CA VAL A 433 -51.73 -6.80 13.13
C VAL A 433 -51.45 -7.10 11.66
N SER A 434 -50.73 -6.21 10.97
CA SER A 434 -50.48 -6.32 9.53
C SER A 434 -49.30 -7.21 9.18
N GLY A 435 -48.33 -7.38 10.09
CA GLY A 435 -47.11 -8.16 9.87
C GLY A 435 -46.16 -7.54 8.85
N VAL A 436 -46.34 -6.28 8.47
CA VAL A 436 -45.54 -5.59 7.45
C VAL A 436 -44.83 -4.35 8.01
N SER A 437 -43.73 -3.97 7.36
CA SER A 437 -42.90 -2.81 7.72
C SER A 437 -43.55 -1.48 7.31
N ASP A 438 -42.98 -0.37 7.80
CA ASP A 438 -43.34 0.99 7.36
C ASP A 438 -43.26 1.15 5.83
N VAL A 439 -44.01 2.13 5.31
CA VAL A 439 -44.07 2.47 3.87
C VAL A 439 -44.66 1.34 3.00
N ASN A 440 -45.30 0.35 3.62
CA ASN A 440 -46.09 -0.67 2.92
C ASN A 440 -47.56 -0.22 2.81
N ARG A 441 -48.19 -0.46 1.65
CA ARG A 441 -49.60 -0.11 1.42
C ARG A 441 -50.54 -0.79 2.41
N ASP A 442 -50.25 -2.03 2.81
CA ASP A 442 -51.08 -2.77 3.76
C ASP A 442 -50.96 -2.21 5.18
N PHE A 443 -49.76 -1.71 5.54
CA PHE A 443 -49.54 -0.99 6.79
C PHE A 443 -50.34 0.32 6.84
N GLU A 444 -50.26 1.12 5.78
CA GLU A 444 -51.01 2.38 5.66
C GLU A 444 -52.54 2.16 5.69
N ASN A 445 -53.02 1.10 5.04
CA ASN A 445 -54.42 0.70 5.10
C ASN A 445 -54.83 0.32 6.53
N GLU A 446 -53.96 -0.36 7.27
CA GLU A 446 -54.24 -0.76 8.66
C GLU A 446 -54.24 0.45 9.61
N LEU A 447 -53.29 1.38 9.46
CA LEU A 447 -53.34 2.67 10.17
C LEU A 447 -54.64 3.43 9.86
N THR A 448 -55.03 3.50 8.59
CA THR A 448 -56.29 4.14 8.15
C THR A 448 -57.50 3.47 8.79
N ARG A 449 -57.50 2.13 8.87
CA ARG A 449 -58.54 1.35 9.53
C ARG A 449 -58.60 1.67 11.03
N LEU A 450 -57.45 1.69 11.72
CA LEU A 450 -57.36 2.02 13.14
C LEU A 450 -57.86 3.43 13.44
N LEU A 451 -57.52 4.42 12.60
CA LEU A 451 -58.05 5.78 12.70
C LEU A 451 -59.58 5.80 12.60
N GLY A 452 -60.16 5.06 11.65
CA GLY A 452 -61.61 4.92 11.53
C GLY A 452 -62.26 4.29 12.76
N VAL A 453 -61.64 3.25 13.33
CA VAL A 453 -62.11 2.59 14.55
C VAL A 453 -62.04 3.53 15.76
N LEU A 454 -60.95 4.28 15.90
CA LEU A 454 -60.78 5.28 16.96
C LEU A 454 -61.82 6.39 16.87
N CYS A 455 -62.08 6.91 15.67
CA CYS A 455 -63.10 7.92 15.44
C CYS A 455 -64.48 7.41 15.87
N ARG A 456 -64.85 6.19 15.43
CA ARG A 456 -66.10 5.55 15.85
C ARG A 456 -66.18 5.35 17.36
N GLY A 457 -65.08 4.94 18.00
CA GLY A 457 -65.02 4.75 19.44
C GLY A 457 -65.16 6.05 20.22
N ALA A 458 -64.43 7.09 19.80
CA ALA A 458 -64.49 8.42 20.41
C ALA A 458 -65.91 9.02 20.32
N LEU A 459 -66.56 8.92 19.15
CA LEU A 459 -67.93 9.41 18.95
C LEU A 459 -68.99 8.64 19.75
N LYS A 460 -68.69 7.43 20.22
CA LYS A 460 -69.59 6.65 21.11
C LYS A 460 -69.37 6.95 22.59
N MET A 461 -68.28 7.65 22.94
CA MET A 461 -67.93 8.01 24.31
C MET A 461 -68.33 9.45 24.67
N ILE A 462 -68.70 10.25 23.66
CA ILE A 462 -69.44 11.52 23.79
C ILE A 462 -70.92 11.17 23.91
#